data_AF-A0A0C9YGI3-F1
#
_entry.id   AF-A0A0C9YGI3-F1
#
_cell.length_a   1.000
_cell.length_b   1.000
_cell.length_c   1.000
_cell.angle_alpha   90.00
_cell.angle_beta   90.00
_cell.angle_gamma   90.00
#
_symmetry.space_group_name_H-M   'P 1'
#
loop_
_entity.id
_entity.type
_entity.pdbx_description
1 polymer ?
#
loop_
_entity_poly.entity_id
_entity_poly.type
_entity_poly.pdbx_seq_one_letter_code
_entity_poly.pdbx_strand_id
1 'polypeptide(L)'
;MAPNPRFVLRQWLLEEVTKYVEGDPATGKHVFGKKACSPFKPWGREGDIPDDELNEEEREERRYCGLRDRRMLGFQCSCSS
;
A
#
# COMPACT_ATOMS: atom_id res chain seq x y z
N MET A 1 -2.90 -3.12 -22.04
CA MET A 1 -3.16 -3.49 -20.64
C MET A 1 -1.83 -3.39 -19.89
N ALA A 2 -1.73 -2.57 -18.85
CA ALA A 2 -0.48 -2.47 -18.08
C ALA A 2 -0.34 -3.75 -17.24
N PRO A 3 0.69 -4.59 -17.45
CA PRO A 3 0.80 -5.89 -16.78
C PRO A 3 1.23 -5.77 -15.31
N ASN A 4 1.78 -4.62 -14.91
CA ASN A 4 2.39 -4.43 -13.61
C ASN A 4 1.40 -3.75 -12.66
N PRO A 5 0.90 -4.42 -11.61
CA PRO A 5 0.08 -3.77 -10.60
C PRO A 5 0.92 -2.72 -9.86
N ARG A 6 0.34 -1.54 -9.63
CA ARG A 6 0.96 -0.47 -8.84
C ARG A 6 0.80 -0.72 -7.36
N PHE A 7 -0.32 -1.32 -6.98
CA PHE A 7 -0.61 -1.71 -5.61
C PHE A 7 -0.48 -3.23 -5.44
N VAL A 8 0.27 -3.65 -4.42
CA VAL A 8 0.34 -5.04 -3.96
C VAL A 8 0.14 -5.03 -2.46
N LEU A 9 -0.69 -5.95 -1.96
CA LEU A 9 -0.88 -6.10 -0.53
C LEU A 9 0.35 -6.76 0.11
N ARG A 10 1.30 -5.93 0.52
CA ARG A 10 2.54 -6.37 1.19
C ARG A 10 2.24 -6.73 2.66
N GLN A 11 3.06 -7.60 3.23
CA GLN A 11 2.94 -8.04 4.63
C GLN A 11 2.82 -6.86 5.61
N TRP A 12 3.71 -5.86 5.49
CA TRP A 12 3.70 -4.70 6.39
C TRP A 12 2.39 -3.88 6.27
N LEU A 13 1.84 -3.82 5.06
CA LEU A 13 0.61 -3.08 4.78
C LEU A 13 -0.60 -3.82 5.36
N LEU A 14 -0.61 -5.14 5.24
CA LEU A 14 -1.62 -5.99 5.86
C LEU A 14 -1.63 -5.80 7.38
N GLU A 15 -0.47 -5.84 8.04
CA GLU A 15 -0.37 -5.62 9.49
C GLU A 15 -0.86 -4.24 9.93
N GLU A 16 -0.54 -3.20 9.15
CA GLU A 16 -0.97 -1.83 9.44
C GLU A 16 -2.48 -1.67 9.27
N VAL A 17 -3.05 -2.24 8.21
CA VAL A 17 -4.50 -2.23 7.97
C VAL A 17 -5.25 -3.05 9.02
N THR A 18 -4.73 -4.21 9.44
CA THR A 18 -5.34 -5.00 10.53
C THR A 18 -5.44 -4.17 11.80
N LYS A 19 -4.36 -3.49 12.22
CA LYS A 19 -4.37 -2.61 13.40
C LYS A 19 -5.38 -1.48 13.27
N TYR A 20 -5.47 -0.88 12.08
CA TYR A 20 -6.42 0.20 11.81
C TYR A 20 -7.87 -0.30 11.86
N VAL A 21 -8.17 -1.42 11.22
CA VAL A 21 -9.51 -2.06 11.21
C VAL A 21 -9.94 -2.53 12.59
N GLU A 22 -9.01 -2.97 13.45
CA GLU A 22 -9.31 -3.31 14.84
C GLU A 22 -9.79 -2.08 15.65
N GLY A 23 -9.28 -0.89 15.35
CA GLY A 23 -9.70 0.37 15.97
C GLY A 23 -10.94 1.01 15.35
N ASP A 24 -11.07 0.95 14.02
CA ASP A 24 -12.23 1.43 13.26
C ASP A 24 -12.56 0.46 12.09
N PRO A 25 -13.46 -0.52 12.33
CA PRO A 25 -13.74 -1.56 11.37
C PRO A 25 -14.55 -1.08 10.15
N ALA A 26 -15.26 0.04 10.25
CA ALA A 26 -16.09 0.55 9.16
C ALA A 26 -15.23 1.31 8.14
N THR A 27 -14.41 2.24 8.62
CA THR A 27 -13.55 3.08 7.77
C THR A 27 -12.40 2.28 7.17
N GLY A 28 -11.76 1.41 7.96
CA GLY A 28 -10.61 0.62 7.51
C GLY A 28 -10.91 -0.34 6.36
N LYS A 29 -12.10 -0.98 6.38
CA LYS A 29 -12.52 -1.88 5.29
C LYS A 29 -12.76 -1.12 3.98
N HIS A 30 -13.30 0.10 4.06
CA HIS A 30 -13.57 0.90 2.87
C HIS A 30 -12.29 1.36 2.16
N VAL A 31 -11.32 1.89 2.93
CA VAL A 31 -10.03 2.35 2.40
C VAL A 31 -9.25 1.20 1.76
N PHE A 32 -9.23 0.04 2.43
CA PHE A 32 -8.59 -1.17 1.90
C PHE A 32 -9.27 -1.67 0.61
N GLY A 33 -10.60 -1.76 0.62
CA GLY A 33 -11.38 -2.26 -0.51
C GLY A 33 -11.18 -1.44 -1.78
N LYS A 34 -11.11 -0.11 -1.67
CA LYS A 34 -10.83 0.77 -2.82
C LYS A 34 -9.50 0.44 -3.51
N LYS A 35 -8.45 0.12 -2.73
CA LYS A 35 -7.08 -0.05 -3.23
C LYS A 35 -6.81 -1.46 -3.73
N ALA A 36 -7.20 -2.47 -2.94
CA ALA A 36 -7.04 -3.88 -3.29
C ALA A 36 -7.87 -4.29 -4.52
N CYS A 37 -9.06 -3.71 -4.71
CA CYS A 37 -9.93 -4.02 -5.84
C CYS A 37 -9.60 -3.25 -7.13
N SER A 38 -8.58 -2.39 -7.14
CA SER A 38 -8.17 -1.63 -8.33
C SER A 38 -6.64 -1.47 -8.42
N PRO A 39 -5.85 -2.56 -8.42
CA PRO A 39 -4.40 -2.50 -8.22
C PRO A 39 -3.62 -1.89 -9.39
N PHE A 40 -4.24 -1.74 -10.55
CA PHE A 40 -3.65 -1.15 -11.76
C PHE A 40 -3.94 0.34 -11.93
N LYS A 41 -4.75 0.95 -11.06
CA LYS A 41 -4.97 2.39 -11.10
C LYS A 41 -3.70 3.15 -10.72
N PRO A 42 -3.49 4.37 -11.26
CA PRO A 42 -2.43 5.24 -10.82
C PRO A 42 -2.75 5.75 -9.40
N TRP A 43 -2.09 5.16 -8.39
CA TRP A 43 -2.24 5.52 -6.98
C TRP A 43 -1.09 6.44 -6.57
N GLY A 44 -1.38 7.53 -5.84
CA GLY A 44 -0.37 8.46 -5.31
C GLY A 44 0.32 9.37 -6.34
N ARG A 45 -0.34 9.59 -7.48
CA ARG A 45 0.10 10.38 -8.64
C ARG A 45 1.41 9.86 -9.29
N GLU A 46 1.34 9.41 -10.55
CA GLU A 46 2.52 8.91 -11.26
C GLU A 46 3.49 10.07 -11.61
N GLY A 47 4.77 9.95 -11.24
CA GLY A 47 5.84 10.90 -11.59
C GLY A 47 6.77 11.27 -10.41
N ASP A 48 7.87 11.95 -10.74
CA ASP A 48 8.82 12.57 -9.78
C ASP A 48 8.29 13.92 -9.26
N ILE A 49 7.02 13.95 -8.88
CA ILE A 49 6.38 15.13 -8.32
C ILE A 49 6.78 15.21 -6.84
N PRO A 50 7.17 16.39 -6.33
CA PRO A 50 7.51 16.56 -4.92
C PRO A 50 6.32 16.18 -4.03
N ASP A 51 6.60 15.54 -2.89
CA ASP A 51 5.58 15.15 -1.91
C ASP A 51 4.79 16.37 -1.36
N ASP A 52 5.35 17.57 -1.45
CA ASP A 52 4.72 18.85 -1.07
C ASP A 52 3.59 19.30 -2.01
N GLU A 53 3.56 18.77 -3.24
CA GLU A 53 2.52 19.05 -4.22
C GLU A 53 1.40 17.98 -4.24
N LEU A 54 1.53 16.95 -3.40
CA LEU A 54 0.54 15.89 -3.24
C LEU A 54 -0.46 16.27 -2.15
N ASN A 55 -1.74 15.98 -2.39
CA ASN A 55 -2.73 16.05 -1.33
C ASN A 55 -2.48 14.94 -0.28
N GLU A 56 -3.13 15.03 0.88
CA GLU A 56 -2.93 14.07 1.99
C GLU A 56 -3.25 12.62 1.56
N GLU A 57 -4.30 12.42 0.75
CA GLU A 57 -4.71 11.12 0.23
C GLU A 57 -3.65 10.53 -0.73
N GLU A 58 -3.13 11.33 -1.66
CA GLU A 58 -2.10 10.99 -2.64
C GLU A 58 -0.78 10.64 -1.94
N ARG A 59 -0.41 11.40 -0.89
CA ARG A 59 0.80 11.13 -0.10
C ARG A 59 0.69 9.79 0.63
N GLU A 60 -0.46 9.50 1.23
CA GLU A 60 -0.73 8.19 1.84
C GLU A 60 -0.69 7.05 0.80
N GLU A 61 -1.31 7.25 -0.36
CA GLU A 61 -1.27 6.27 -1.44
C GLU A 61 0.14 5.96 -1.92
N ARG A 62 0.98 6.98 -2.05
CA ARG A 62 2.40 6.84 -2.42
C ARG A 62 3.16 6.04 -1.35
N ARG A 63 2.88 6.29 -0.07
CA ARG A 63 3.43 5.51 1.06
C ARG A 63 3.02 4.03 0.99
N TYR A 64 1.76 3.74 0.69
CA TYR A 64 1.26 2.36 0.62
C TYR A 64 1.82 1.57 -0.57
N CYS A 65 2.10 2.23 -1.69
CA CYS A 65 2.73 1.60 -2.85
C CYS A 65 4.26 1.44 -2.65
N GLY A 66 4.84 2.21 -1.73
CA GLY A 66 6.26 2.20 -1.41
C GLY A 66 6.74 0.98 -0.63
N LEU A 67 8.05 0.99 -0.36
CA LEU A 67 8.68 0.09 0.59
C LEU A 67 8.65 0.76 1.96
N ARG A 68 8.21 0.02 2.98
CA ARG A 68 8.37 0.43 4.38
C ARG A 68 9.84 0.26 4.78
N ASP A 69 10.07 -0.22 5.99
CA ASP A 69 11.38 -0.44 6.54
C ASP A 69 12.22 -1.39 5.65
N ARG A 70 13.33 -0.86 5.13
CA ARG A 70 14.26 -1.61 4.30
C ARG A 70 15.05 -2.65 5.09
N ARG A 71 14.99 -2.63 6.43
CA ARG A 71 15.68 -3.62 7.30
C ARG A 71 15.20 -5.05 7.08
N MET A 72 13.98 -5.24 6.59
CA MET A 72 13.42 -6.57 6.27
C MET A 72 13.58 -6.98 4.80
N LEU A 73 14.25 -6.16 3.96
CA LEU A 73 14.58 -6.55 2.59
C LEU A 73 15.62 -7.68 2.62
N GLY A 74 15.31 -8.80 1.97
CA GLY A 74 16.18 -9.99 1.94
C GLY A 74 15.78 -11.08 2.94
N PHE A 75 14.81 -10.84 3.83
CA PHE A 75 14.12 -11.93 4.53
C PHE A 75 13.24 -12.68 3.52
N GLN A 76 13.82 -13.69 2.88
CA GLN A 76 13.04 -14.70 2.17
C GLN A 76 12.43 -15.60 3.23
N CYS A 77 11.10 -15.66 3.31
CA CYS A 77 10.46 -16.77 3.99
C CYS A 77 10.96 -18.04 3.31
N SER A 78 11.84 -18.77 3.98
CA SER A 78 12.16 -20.15 3.62
C SER A 78 10.84 -20.89 3.74
N CYS A 79 10.23 -21.26 2.62
CA CYS A 79 9.12 -22.19 2.64
C CYS A 79 9.62 -23.45 3.36
N SER A 80 9.08 -23.71 4.55
CA SER A 80 9.17 -25.02 5.18
C SER A 80 8.39 -26.01 4.29
N SER A 81 9.12 -26.96 3.71
CA SER A 81 8.75 -28.28 3.17
C SER A 81 7.42 -28.41 2.40
#